data_AF-K9FY18-F1
#
_entry.id   AF-K9FY18-F1
#
_cell.length_a   1.000
_cell.length_b   1.000
_cell.length_c   1.000
_cell.angle_alpha   90.00
_cell.angle_beta   90.00
_cell.angle_gamma   90.00
#
_symmetry.space_group_name_H-M   'P 1'
#
loop_
_entity.id
_entity.type
_entity.pdbx_description
1 polymer ?
#
loop_
_entity_poly.entity_id
_entity_poly.type
_entity_poly.pdbx_seq_one_letter_code
_entity_poly.pdbx_strand_id
1 'polypeptide(L)'
;MGLNEMAWIKSHARPRMNYYRSSQNRELPTDGVTLLEKFVDVSPYLIPDSNDKSSTSNVLWHPDLHLDNIFVDPKTCQITRVVDWQSACVAPLFYQSAVPRLCRHPRPVREGWVIPERPRDFESLSQDEQKKIDHDLESETIHKYYEAQVFKRAPLHWDVLRQPAIPIIRKPAWLVSGVWENRDLFFLREALLNITAHWNRFFPNTPCPISFDDEEINFHLKEEENINGVGQMLLLFREQAILPVDGMVETEDYDVARENSRKFKDIFIGLAKNEMERELFRNLWPYQESGST
;
A
#
# COMPACT_ATOMS: atom_id res chain seq x y z
N MET A 1 4.82 -12.48 15.47
CA MET A 1 3.80 -11.45 15.16
C MET A 1 2.42 -12.09 15.04
N GLY A 2 2.18 -13.02 14.10
CA GLY A 2 0.85 -13.63 13.90
C GLY A 2 0.22 -14.28 15.13
N LEU A 3 0.99 -15.06 15.91
CA LEU A 3 0.48 -15.68 17.15
C LEU A 3 0.06 -14.65 18.21
N ASN A 4 0.79 -13.53 18.33
CA ASN A 4 0.47 -12.48 19.30
C ASN A 4 -0.81 -11.75 18.89
N GLU A 5 -0.93 -11.40 17.61
CA GLU A 5 -2.13 -10.76 17.06
C GLU A 5 -3.35 -11.67 17.24
N MET A 6 -3.21 -12.96 16.93
CA MET A 6 -4.27 -13.94 17.13
C MET A 6 -4.72 -14.04 18.59
N ALA A 7 -3.76 -14.04 19.54
CA ALA A 7 -4.07 -14.02 20.97
C ALA A 7 -4.81 -12.73 21.38
N TRP A 8 -4.41 -11.59 20.82
CA TRP A 8 -5.06 -10.30 21.06
C TRP A 8 -6.49 -10.29 20.53
N ILE A 9 -6.72 -10.74 19.29
CA ILE A 9 -8.06 -10.82 18.69
C ILE A 9 -8.96 -11.72 19.53
N LYS A 10 -8.49 -12.90 19.93
CA LYS A 10 -9.26 -13.85 20.76
C LYS A 10 -9.70 -13.26 22.11
N SER A 11 -8.94 -12.30 22.66
CA SER A 11 -9.20 -11.73 23.99
C SER A 11 -9.90 -10.37 23.96
N HIS A 12 -9.70 -9.56 22.92
CA HIS A 12 -10.13 -8.15 22.91
C HIS A 12 -11.00 -7.76 21.73
N ALA A 13 -10.94 -8.49 20.60
CA ALA A 13 -11.69 -8.08 19.41
C ALA A 13 -13.19 -8.27 19.58
N ARG A 14 -13.97 -7.32 19.04
CA ARG A 14 -15.43 -7.37 19.00
C ARG A 14 -15.91 -7.37 17.55
N PRO A 15 -16.99 -8.10 17.22
CA PRO A 15 -17.61 -8.04 15.89
C PRO A 15 -17.89 -6.61 15.44
N ARG A 16 -17.57 -6.29 14.19
CA ARG A 16 -17.72 -4.94 13.64
C ARG A 16 -18.38 -4.95 12.26
N MET A 17 -19.00 -3.84 11.87
CA MET A 17 -19.42 -3.68 10.48
C MET A 17 -18.22 -3.38 9.58
N ASN A 18 -18.18 -4.07 8.45
CA ASN A 18 -17.30 -3.79 7.33
C ASN A 18 -18.19 -3.70 6.08
N TYR A 19 -18.55 -2.48 5.68
CA TYR A 19 -19.48 -2.24 4.57
C TYR A 19 -18.88 -2.54 3.19
N TYR A 20 -17.55 -2.57 3.08
CA TYR A 20 -16.88 -3.09 1.87
C TYR A 20 -17.18 -4.58 1.69
N ARG A 21 -17.32 -5.28 2.81
CA ARG A 21 -17.53 -6.72 2.87
C ARG A 21 -19.01 -7.13 2.83
N SER A 22 -19.85 -6.48 3.63
CA SER A 22 -21.29 -6.75 3.72
C SER A 22 -22.05 -5.61 4.37
N SER A 23 -23.25 -5.32 3.85
CA SER A 23 -24.18 -4.37 4.48
C SER A 23 -24.95 -4.97 5.65
N GLN A 24 -24.99 -6.29 5.79
CA GLN A 24 -25.85 -7.00 6.76
C GLN A 24 -25.05 -7.74 7.82
N ASN A 25 -23.95 -8.39 7.41
CA ASN A 25 -23.16 -9.24 8.28
C ASN A 25 -21.99 -8.48 8.88
N ARG A 26 -21.73 -8.74 10.16
CA ARG A 26 -20.54 -8.24 10.84
C ARG A 26 -19.34 -9.10 10.47
N GLU A 27 -18.19 -8.45 10.32
CA GLU A 27 -16.89 -9.11 10.36
C GLU A 27 -16.63 -9.59 11.79
N LEU A 28 -16.37 -10.89 11.92
CA LEU A 28 -16.22 -11.57 13.20
C LEU A 28 -14.75 -11.73 13.54
N PRO A 29 -14.36 -11.69 14.84
CA PRO A 29 -12.99 -11.99 15.26
C PRO A 29 -12.47 -13.33 14.74
N THR A 30 -13.36 -14.31 14.56
CA THR A 30 -13.04 -15.62 13.98
C THR A 30 -12.53 -15.52 12.54
N ASP A 31 -13.04 -14.58 11.72
CA ASP A 31 -12.51 -14.35 10.38
C ASP A 31 -11.04 -13.95 10.42
N GLY A 32 -10.69 -13.07 11.36
CA GLY A 32 -9.31 -12.62 11.57
C GLY A 32 -8.40 -13.73 12.07
N VAL A 33 -8.89 -14.55 13.00
CA VAL A 33 -8.15 -15.73 13.51
C VAL A 33 -7.86 -16.73 12.39
N THR A 34 -8.86 -17.13 11.61
CA THR A 34 -8.70 -18.09 10.50
C THR A 34 -7.68 -17.58 9.48
N LEU A 35 -7.71 -16.29 9.16
CA LEU A 35 -6.75 -15.71 8.22
C LEU A 35 -5.32 -15.67 8.78
N LEU A 36 -5.17 -15.38 10.08
CA LEU A 36 -3.88 -15.41 10.76
C LEU A 36 -3.32 -16.83 10.89
N GLU A 37 -4.16 -17.85 11.03
CA GLU A 37 -3.74 -19.26 10.99
C GLU A 37 -3.10 -19.59 9.64
N LYS A 38 -3.74 -19.22 8.52
CA LYS A 38 -3.14 -19.34 7.18
C LYS A 38 -1.80 -18.57 7.09
N PHE A 39 -1.71 -17.37 7.65
CA PHE A 39 -0.44 -16.64 7.71
C PHE A 39 0.65 -17.39 8.49
N VAL A 40 0.30 -17.97 9.65
CA VAL A 40 1.25 -18.74 10.48
C VAL A 40 1.77 -19.95 9.71
N ASP A 41 0.92 -20.68 9.00
CA ASP A 41 1.30 -21.87 8.22
C ASP A 41 2.24 -21.54 7.06
N VAL A 42 2.05 -20.39 6.40
CA VAL A 42 2.91 -19.96 5.29
C VAL A 42 4.19 -19.27 5.75
N SER A 43 4.20 -18.68 6.95
CA SER A 43 5.29 -17.83 7.45
C SER A 43 6.70 -18.45 7.40
N PRO A 44 6.92 -19.76 7.66
CA PRO A 44 8.27 -20.35 7.61
C PRO A 44 8.90 -20.30 6.22
N TYR A 45 8.10 -20.21 5.16
CA TYR A 45 8.56 -20.17 3.78
C TYR A 45 8.83 -18.74 3.28
N LEU A 46 8.32 -17.72 3.98
CA LEU A 46 8.45 -16.31 3.58
C LEU A 46 9.79 -15.68 3.98
N ILE A 47 10.64 -16.45 4.67
CA ILE A 47 11.99 -16.04 5.06
C ILE A 47 12.95 -16.65 4.03
N PRO A 48 13.77 -15.86 3.33
CA PRO A 48 14.75 -16.41 2.40
C PRO A 48 15.76 -17.28 3.16
N ASP A 49 16.38 -18.25 2.46
CA ASP A 49 17.29 -19.23 3.07
C ASP A 49 18.34 -18.54 3.96
N SER A 50 18.64 -19.14 5.11
CA SER A 50 19.71 -18.73 6.02
C SER A 50 21.08 -18.56 5.36
N ASN A 51 21.33 -19.26 4.25
CA ASN A 51 22.55 -19.14 3.46
C ASN A 51 22.60 -17.87 2.58
N ASP A 52 21.48 -17.16 2.43
CA ASP A 52 21.42 -15.87 1.76
C ASP A 52 21.93 -14.77 2.70
N LYS A 53 22.98 -14.05 2.28
CA LYS A 53 23.55 -12.92 3.05
C LYS A 53 22.53 -11.80 3.29
N SER A 54 21.52 -11.68 2.42
CA SER A 54 20.46 -10.70 2.59
C SER A 54 19.46 -11.05 3.71
N SER A 55 19.31 -12.33 4.05
CA SER A 55 18.49 -12.81 5.16
C SER A 55 19.15 -12.58 6.53
N THR A 56 20.47 -12.52 6.57
CA THR A 56 21.26 -12.45 7.82
C THR A 56 21.80 -11.06 8.13
N SER A 57 21.82 -10.16 7.14
CA SER A 57 22.29 -8.79 7.30
C SER A 57 21.20 -7.90 7.91
N ASN A 58 21.24 -7.73 9.23
CA ASN A 58 20.41 -6.75 9.91
C ASN A 58 20.90 -5.33 9.63
N VAL A 59 20.02 -4.46 9.17
CA VAL A 59 20.32 -3.06 8.84
C VAL A 59 19.38 -2.12 9.56
N LEU A 60 19.84 -0.89 9.83
CA LEU A 60 18.96 0.21 10.19
C LEU A 60 18.49 0.87 8.90
N TRP A 61 17.17 0.96 8.70
CA TRP A 61 16.58 1.54 7.51
C TRP A 61 15.59 2.64 7.87
N HIS A 62 15.60 3.73 7.10
CA HIS A 62 14.66 4.83 7.31
C HIS A 62 13.25 4.41 6.85
N PRO A 63 12.23 4.44 7.72
CA PRO A 63 10.91 3.90 7.40
C PRO A 63 10.18 4.71 6.32
N ASP A 64 10.36 6.04 6.33
CA ASP A 64 9.62 6.93 5.42
C ASP A 64 10.48 8.05 4.82
N LEU A 65 11.46 7.70 3.98
CA LEU A 65 12.38 8.71 3.42
C LEU A 65 11.76 9.42 2.20
N HIS A 66 11.08 10.54 2.45
CA HIS A 66 10.59 11.51 1.46
C HIS A 66 11.26 12.89 1.62
N LEU A 67 11.00 13.82 0.70
CA LEU A 67 11.71 15.11 0.63
C LEU A 67 11.48 16.00 1.86
N ASP A 68 10.29 15.99 2.47
CA ASP A 68 9.99 16.81 3.66
C ASP A 68 10.76 16.33 4.90
N ASN A 69 11.26 15.08 4.88
CA ASN A 69 12.12 14.53 5.92
C ASN A 69 13.61 14.87 5.72
N ILE A 70 13.97 15.67 4.69
CA ILE A 70 15.34 16.05 4.35
C ILE A 70 15.51 17.56 4.44
N PHE A 71 16.38 18.01 5.35
CA PHE A 71 16.72 19.43 5.48
C PHE A 71 17.97 19.74 4.67
N VAL A 72 17.89 20.81 3.88
CA VAL A 72 18.98 21.29 3.01
C VAL A 72 19.35 22.71 3.40
N ASP A 73 20.65 23.02 3.43
CA ASP A 73 21.11 24.40 3.55
C ASP A 73 20.84 25.15 2.24
N PRO A 74 20.03 26.22 2.23
CA PRO A 74 19.67 26.93 1.00
C PRO A 74 20.87 27.62 0.32
N LYS A 75 22.00 27.82 1.02
CA LYS A 75 23.20 28.46 0.44
C LYS A 75 24.13 27.46 -0.23
N THR A 76 24.32 26.30 0.38
CA THR A 76 25.28 25.29 -0.09
C THR A 76 24.64 24.13 -0.82
N CYS A 77 23.31 24.02 -0.76
CA CYS A 77 22.53 22.88 -1.26
C CYS A 77 22.97 21.54 -0.65
N GLN A 78 23.60 21.55 0.53
CA GLN A 78 24.02 20.34 1.23
C GLN A 78 22.90 19.84 2.15
N ILE A 79 22.73 18.51 2.19
CA ILE A 79 21.86 17.87 3.18
C ILE A 79 22.46 18.08 4.57
N THR A 80 21.69 18.70 5.46
CA THR A 80 22.10 19.01 6.83
C THR A 80 21.53 18.01 7.84
N ARG A 81 20.30 17.53 7.62
CA ARG A 81 19.61 16.61 8.54
C ARG A 81 18.64 15.70 7.78
N VAL A 82 18.47 14.49 8.31
CA VAL A 82 17.38 13.57 7.98
C VAL A 82 16.62 13.32 9.28
N VAL A 83 15.32 13.62 9.29
CA VAL A 83 14.46 13.51 10.49
C VAL A 83 13.49 12.35 10.37
N ASP A 84 12.53 12.23 11.29
CA ASP A 84 11.44 11.24 11.21
C ASP A 84 11.90 9.77 11.27
N TRP A 85 12.92 9.53 12.11
CA TRP A 85 13.40 8.18 12.43
C TRP A 85 12.49 7.42 13.42
N GLN A 86 11.35 8.01 13.79
CA GLN A 86 10.34 7.33 14.60
C GLN A 86 9.83 6.12 13.82
N SER A 87 9.78 4.96 14.46
CA SER A 87 9.50 3.65 13.84
C SER A 87 10.65 3.03 13.03
N ALA A 88 11.84 3.63 12.97
CA ALA A 88 13.01 2.95 12.44
C ALA A 88 13.35 1.73 13.29
N CYS A 89 13.65 0.61 12.65
CA CYS A 89 14.03 -0.63 13.35
C CYS A 89 15.24 -1.27 12.70
N VAL A 90 15.94 -2.10 13.47
CA VAL A 90 17.00 -2.96 12.96
C VAL A 90 16.36 -4.29 12.57
N ALA A 91 16.35 -4.60 11.28
CA ALA A 91 15.75 -5.84 10.76
C ALA A 91 16.56 -6.37 9.56
N PRO A 92 16.34 -7.62 9.14
CA PRO A 92 17.00 -8.17 7.96
C PRO A 92 16.77 -7.31 6.72
N LEU A 93 17.80 -7.14 5.89
CA LEU A 93 17.78 -6.30 4.70
C LEU A 93 16.61 -6.66 3.76
N PHE A 94 16.26 -7.94 3.62
CA PHE A 94 15.15 -8.36 2.77
C PHE A 94 13.78 -7.81 3.20
N TYR A 95 13.59 -7.55 4.51
CA TYR A 95 12.36 -6.94 5.01
C TYR A 95 12.27 -5.45 4.73
N GLN A 96 13.41 -4.75 4.62
CA GLN A 96 13.45 -3.28 4.59
C GLN A 96 13.84 -2.70 3.23
N SER A 97 14.57 -3.47 2.41
CA SER A 97 15.05 -3.09 1.08
C SER A 97 13.93 -2.55 0.19
N ALA A 98 14.03 -1.29 -0.22
CA ALA A 98 13.10 -0.67 -1.15
C ALA A 98 13.73 0.55 -1.81
N VAL A 99 13.14 1.01 -2.91
CA VAL A 99 13.39 2.36 -3.43
C VAL A 99 12.72 3.38 -2.49
N PRO A 100 13.46 4.33 -1.88
CA PRO A 100 12.90 5.37 -1.02
C PRO A 100 11.84 6.20 -1.74
N ARG A 101 10.83 6.72 -1.01
CA ARG A 101 9.76 7.53 -1.61
C ARG A 101 10.29 8.74 -2.38
N LEU A 102 11.38 9.35 -1.91
CA LEU A 102 12.02 10.48 -2.60
C LEU A 102 12.49 10.16 -4.04
N CYS A 103 12.75 8.88 -4.35
CA CYS A 103 13.17 8.43 -5.68
C CYS A 103 12.14 7.53 -6.37
N ARG A 104 11.07 7.14 -5.67
CA ARG A 104 10.17 6.09 -6.14
C ARG A 104 9.18 6.64 -7.15
N HIS A 105 9.30 6.21 -8.39
CA HIS A 105 8.23 6.37 -9.38
C HIS A 105 6.92 5.70 -8.93
N PRO A 106 5.75 6.38 -9.00
CA PRO A 106 4.48 5.85 -8.50
C PRO A 106 3.87 4.71 -9.35
N ARG A 107 4.34 4.52 -10.58
CA ARG A 107 3.82 3.49 -11.52
C ARG A 107 4.89 2.43 -11.82
N PRO A 108 4.52 1.31 -12.47
CA PRO A 108 5.50 0.35 -12.97
C PRO A 108 6.54 1.05 -13.86
N VAL A 109 7.81 0.83 -13.53
CA VAL A 109 8.96 1.37 -14.26
C VAL A 109 9.26 0.46 -15.44
N ARG A 110 9.71 1.03 -16.58
CA ARG A 110 10.07 0.22 -17.75
C ARG A 110 11.22 -0.73 -17.42
N GLU A 111 11.08 -1.99 -17.84
CA GLU A 111 12.12 -3.00 -17.64
C GLU A 111 13.44 -2.64 -18.34
N GLY A 112 14.56 -3.00 -17.70
CA GLY A 112 15.90 -2.78 -18.21
C GLY A 112 16.38 -1.33 -18.14
N TRP A 113 17.59 -1.10 -18.69
CA TRP A 113 18.28 0.19 -18.66
C TRP A 113 17.86 1.11 -19.82
N VAL A 114 16.54 1.26 -20.01
CA VAL A 114 15.97 2.15 -21.02
C VAL A 114 15.77 3.53 -20.41
N ILE A 115 16.28 4.57 -21.08
CA ILE A 115 16.01 5.97 -20.74
C ILE A 115 14.60 6.31 -21.25
N PRO A 116 13.69 6.79 -20.39
CA PRO A 116 12.36 7.24 -20.82
C PRO A 116 12.47 8.39 -21.82
N GLU A 117 11.76 8.29 -22.96
CA GLU A 117 11.69 9.35 -23.96
C GLU A 117 10.27 9.91 -24.05
N ARG A 118 10.17 11.19 -24.44
CA ARG A 118 8.89 11.83 -24.74
C ARG A 118 8.20 11.10 -25.90
N PRO A 119 6.86 10.97 -25.87
CA PRO A 119 6.12 10.37 -26.96
C PRO A 119 6.17 11.24 -28.22
N ARG A 120 5.96 10.65 -29.40
CA ARG A 120 6.12 11.34 -30.71
C ARG A 120 5.13 12.49 -30.89
N ASP A 121 3.98 12.40 -30.26
CA ASP A 121 2.88 13.36 -30.29
C ASP A 121 2.94 14.38 -29.15
N PHE A 122 4.02 14.41 -28.34
CA PHE A 122 4.15 15.29 -27.18
C PHE A 122 3.84 16.76 -27.46
N GLU A 123 4.39 17.31 -28.55
CA GLU A 123 4.19 18.71 -28.95
C GLU A 123 2.74 19.03 -29.35
N SER A 124 1.94 18.00 -29.65
CA SER A 124 0.52 18.15 -30.01
C SER A 124 -0.44 18.07 -28.81
N LEU A 125 0.07 17.71 -27.63
CA LEU A 125 -0.72 17.59 -26.40
C LEU A 125 -0.94 18.95 -25.73
N SER A 126 -1.93 19.03 -24.84
CA SER A 126 -2.15 20.22 -24.02
C SER A 126 -0.98 20.49 -23.07
N GLN A 127 -0.82 21.73 -22.59
CA GLN A 127 0.26 22.08 -21.67
C GLN A 127 0.23 21.26 -20.37
N ASP A 128 -0.96 20.93 -19.87
CA ASP A 128 -1.10 20.15 -18.64
C ASP A 128 -0.71 18.68 -18.86
N GLU A 129 -1.07 18.10 -20.01
CA GLU A 129 -0.63 16.76 -20.40
C GLU A 129 0.90 16.71 -20.61
N GLN A 130 1.48 17.72 -21.26
CA GLN A 130 2.93 17.82 -21.43
C GLN A 130 3.66 17.86 -20.09
N LYS A 131 3.19 18.71 -19.15
CA LYS A 131 3.75 18.77 -17.79
C LYS A 131 3.64 17.44 -17.06
N LYS A 132 2.50 16.75 -17.15
CA LYS A 132 2.29 15.43 -16.53
C LYS A 132 3.28 14.41 -17.09
N ILE A 133 3.45 14.38 -18.40
CA ILE A 133 4.42 13.50 -19.06
C ILE A 133 5.85 13.82 -18.61
N ASP A 134 6.26 15.09 -18.62
CA ASP A 134 7.61 15.48 -18.21
C ASP A 134 7.89 15.10 -16.75
N HIS A 135 6.96 15.38 -15.83
CA HIS A 135 7.08 14.98 -14.43
C HIS A 135 7.18 13.45 -14.27
N ASP A 136 6.38 12.71 -15.02
CA ASP A 136 6.42 11.25 -14.98
C ASP A 136 7.76 10.69 -15.49
N LEU A 137 8.29 11.25 -16.60
CA LEU A 137 9.59 10.86 -17.16
C LEU A 137 10.75 11.21 -16.21
N GLU A 138 10.70 12.38 -15.56
CA GLU A 138 11.67 12.81 -14.57
C GLU A 138 11.66 11.86 -13.35
N SER A 139 10.49 11.58 -12.80
CA SER A 139 10.30 10.67 -11.67
C SER A 139 10.82 9.25 -11.98
N GLU A 140 10.55 8.72 -13.17
CA GLU A 140 11.06 7.42 -13.61
C GLU A 140 12.60 7.44 -13.78
N THR A 141 13.15 8.53 -14.30
CA THR A 141 14.59 8.72 -14.45
C THR A 141 15.29 8.71 -13.09
N ILE A 142 14.73 9.40 -12.09
CA ILE A 142 15.25 9.40 -10.71
C ILE A 142 15.19 8.00 -10.09
N HIS A 143 14.09 7.26 -10.30
CA HIS A 143 13.96 5.88 -9.84
C HIS A 143 15.08 5.00 -10.41
N LYS A 144 15.25 5.02 -11.73
CA LYS A 144 16.29 4.22 -12.42
C LYS A 144 17.70 4.65 -12.01
N TYR A 145 17.92 5.95 -11.78
CA TYR A 145 19.20 6.44 -11.29
C TYR A 145 19.51 5.89 -9.90
N TYR A 146 18.52 5.85 -9.00
CA TYR A 146 18.68 5.23 -7.68
C TYR A 146 19.06 3.75 -7.81
N GLU A 147 18.33 2.98 -8.63
CA GLU A 147 18.65 1.57 -8.90
C GLU A 147 20.08 1.39 -9.44
N ALA A 148 20.51 2.25 -10.37
CA ALA A 148 21.88 2.23 -10.91
C ALA A 148 22.93 2.53 -9.82
N GLN A 149 22.66 3.48 -8.92
CA GLN A 149 23.57 3.75 -7.80
C GLN A 149 23.61 2.59 -6.80
N VAL A 150 22.48 1.96 -6.52
CA VAL A 150 22.41 0.76 -5.66
C VAL A 150 23.18 -0.39 -6.29
N PHE A 151 22.98 -0.67 -7.58
CA PHE A 151 23.75 -1.67 -8.33
C PHE A 151 25.25 -1.44 -8.22
N LYS A 152 25.70 -0.19 -8.38
CA LYS A 152 27.12 0.17 -8.37
C LYS A 152 27.74 0.17 -6.97
N ARG A 153 27.01 0.62 -5.94
CA ARG A 153 27.58 0.96 -4.62
C ARG A 153 27.16 0.00 -3.50
N ALA A 154 26.06 -0.73 -3.65
CA ALA A 154 25.50 -1.59 -2.62
C ALA A 154 25.05 -2.95 -3.20
N PRO A 155 25.98 -3.84 -3.60
CA PRO A 155 25.65 -5.12 -4.24
C PRO A 155 24.66 -5.99 -3.44
N LEU A 156 24.81 -6.05 -2.12
CA LEU A 156 23.88 -6.79 -1.26
C LEU A 156 22.45 -6.23 -1.29
N HIS A 157 22.31 -4.90 -1.36
CA HIS A 157 21.01 -4.25 -1.50
C HIS A 157 20.44 -4.51 -2.90
N TRP A 158 21.26 -4.44 -3.95
CA TRP A 158 20.85 -4.76 -5.31
C TRP A 158 20.34 -6.20 -5.44
N ASP A 159 21.04 -7.16 -4.83
CA ASP A 159 20.66 -8.57 -4.88
C ASP A 159 19.26 -8.82 -4.34
N VAL A 160 18.80 -8.03 -3.36
CA VAL A 160 17.42 -8.05 -2.85
C VAL A 160 16.48 -7.24 -3.72
N LEU A 161 16.85 -5.99 -4.03
CA LEU A 161 15.97 -5.03 -4.70
C LEU A 161 15.49 -5.53 -6.06
N ARG A 162 16.35 -6.24 -6.81
CA ARG A 162 16.02 -6.79 -8.13
C ARG A 162 15.07 -7.98 -8.09
N GLN A 163 14.78 -8.57 -6.93
CA GLN A 163 13.99 -9.80 -6.83
C GLN A 163 12.49 -9.48 -6.82
N PRO A 164 11.73 -9.87 -7.86
CA PRO A 164 10.30 -9.57 -7.93
C PRO A 164 9.46 -10.28 -6.84
N ALA A 165 10.00 -11.36 -6.26
CA ALA A 165 9.33 -12.11 -5.20
C ALA A 165 9.32 -11.37 -3.85
N ILE A 166 10.36 -10.57 -3.56
CA ILE A 166 10.58 -9.97 -2.24
C ILE A 166 9.40 -9.06 -1.82
N PRO A 167 8.90 -8.15 -2.68
CA PRO A 167 7.73 -7.34 -2.35
C PRO A 167 6.47 -8.17 -2.02
N ILE A 168 6.30 -9.33 -2.67
CA ILE A 168 5.13 -10.19 -2.49
C ILE A 168 5.22 -10.95 -1.17
N ILE A 169 6.35 -11.60 -0.90
CA ILE A 169 6.53 -12.44 0.30
C ILE A 169 6.58 -11.62 1.60
N ARG A 170 7.04 -10.36 1.54
CA ARG A 170 7.11 -9.50 2.74
C ARG A 170 5.78 -8.85 3.12
N LYS A 171 4.86 -8.66 2.15
CA LYS A 171 3.61 -7.91 2.34
C LYS A 171 2.78 -8.43 3.52
N PRO A 172 2.57 -9.75 3.70
CA PRO A 172 1.84 -10.25 4.87
C PRO A 172 2.52 -9.90 6.20
N ALA A 173 3.86 -9.94 6.27
CA ALA A 173 4.58 -9.66 7.52
C ALA A 173 4.36 -8.23 8.02
N TRP A 174 4.14 -7.27 7.11
CA TRP A 174 3.80 -5.88 7.44
C TRP A 174 2.35 -5.70 7.87
N LEU A 175 1.43 -6.51 7.33
CA LEU A 175 -0.01 -6.38 7.57
C LEU A 175 -0.49 -7.09 8.84
N VAL A 176 0.27 -8.08 9.32
CA VAL A 176 -0.16 -8.94 10.43
C VAL A 176 -0.26 -8.21 11.76
N SER A 177 0.61 -7.24 12.02
CA SER A 177 0.58 -6.50 13.30
C SER A 177 -0.55 -5.47 13.28
N GLY A 178 -1.51 -5.59 14.19
CA GLY A 178 -2.68 -4.72 14.23
C GLY A 178 -3.68 -4.99 13.11
N VAL A 179 -3.63 -6.15 12.44
CA VAL A 179 -4.49 -6.46 11.28
C VAL A 179 -5.97 -6.27 11.59
N TRP A 180 -6.37 -6.60 12.84
CA TRP A 180 -7.74 -6.37 13.26
C TRP A 180 -7.98 -4.89 13.47
N GLU A 181 -7.24 -4.23 14.36
CA GLU A 181 -7.45 -2.82 14.73
C GLU A 181 -7.45 -1.88 13.52
N ASN A 182 -6.49 -2.06 12.60
CA ASN A 182 -6.28 -1.23 11.43
C ASN A 182 -7.27 -1.49 10.27
N ARG A 183 -8.15 -2.50 10.39
CA ARG A 183 -9.05 -2.95 9.31
C ARG A 183 -8.32 -3.53 8.09
N ASP A 184 -7.17 -4.17 8.32
CA ASP A 184 -6.30 -4.68 7.25
C ASP A 184 -6.59 -6.13 6.83
N LEU A 185 -7.68 -6.75 7.32
CA LEU A 185 -8.00 -8.15 6.98
C LEU A 185 -8.16 -8.38 5.48
N PHE A 186 -8.75 -7.42 4.75
CA PHE A 186 -8.82 -7.47 3.29
C PHE A 186 -7.42 -7.53 2.67
N PHE A 187 -6.52 -6.64 3.06
CA PHE A 187 -5.17 -6.55 2.50
C PHE A 187 -4.32 -7.77 2.88
N LEU A 188 -4.49 -8.31 4.09
CA LEU A 188 -3.81 -9.55 4.48
C LEU A 188 -4.31 -10.72 3.63
N ARG A 189 -5.62 -10.81 3.37
CA ARG A 189 -6.20 -11.85 2.50
C ARG A 189 -5.68 -11.72 1.07
N GLU A 190 -5.67 -10.51 0.52
CA GLU A 190 -5.10 -10.21 -0.78
C GLU A 190 -3.62 -10.63 -0.87
N ALA A 191 -2.82 -10.31 0.15
CA ALA A 191 -1.40 -10.66 0.19
C ALA A 191 -1.19 -12.19 0.23
N LEU A 192 -1.99 -12.93 1.01
CA LEU A 192 -1.93 -14.38 1.06
C LEU A 192 -2.43 -15.02 -0.24
N LEU A 193 -3.51 -14.52 -0.85
CA LEU A 193 -3.99 -14.96 -2.16
C LEU A 193 -2.91 -14.78 -3.24
N ASN A 194 -2.23 -13.63 -3.24
CA ASN A 194 -1.15 -13.34 -4.17
C ASN A 194 0.04 -14.32 -3.99
N ILE A 195 0.37 -14.70 -2.75
CA ILE A 195 1.36 -15.74 -2.46
C ILE A 195 0.89 -17.10 -2.99
N THR A 196 -0.36 -17.48 -2.76
CA THR A 196 -0.88 -18.77 -3.27
C THR A 196 -0.85 -18.84 -4.80
N ALA A 197 -1.20 -17.75 -5.47
CA ALA A 197 -1.20 -17.66 -6.94
C ALA A 197 0.20 -17.81 -7.53
N HIS A 198 1.22 -17.31 -6.83
CA HIS A 198 2.62 -17.35 -7.28
C HIS A 198 3.44 -18.45 -6.60
N TRP A 199 2.81 -19.33 -5.80
CA TRP A 199 3.51 -20.28 -4.95
C TRP A 199 4.50 -21.15 -5.70
N ASN A 200 4.06 -21.80 -6.79
CA ASN A 200 4.90 -22.68 -7.60
C ASN A 200 6.09 -21.96 -8.27
N ARG A 201 5.97 -20.64 -8.50
CA ARG A 201 7.07 -19.83 -9.04
C ARG A 201 8.14 -19.57 -7.97
N PHE A 202 7.73 -19.38 -6.72
CA PHE A 202 8.65 -19.09 -5.60
C PHE A 202 9.22 -20.37 -4.99
N PHE A 203 8.40 -21.42 -4.89
CA PHE A 203 8.71 -22.68 -4.19
C PHE A 203 8.34 -23.90 -5.05
N PRO A 204 9.01 -24.12 -6.20
CA PRO A 204 8.59 -25.11 -7.20
C PRO A 204 8.55 -26.56 -6.70
N ASN A 205 9.32 -26.89 -5.65
CA ASN A 205 9.43 -28.24 -5.10
C ASN A 205 8.69 -28.43 -3.76
N THR A 206 7.89 -27.46 -3.35
CA THR A 206 7.20 -27.48 -2.05
C THR A 206 5.70 -27.26 -2.26
N PRO A 207 4.81 -28.11 -1.72
CA PRO A 207 3.37 -27.86 -1.80
C PRO A 207 2.98 -26.61 -0.99
N CYS A 208 1.97 -25.88 -1.45
CA CYS A 208 1.47 -24.71 -0.74
C CYS A 208 0.79 -25.15 0.58
N PRO A 209 1.19 -24.62 1.74
CA PRO A 209 0.64 -25.02 3.03
C PRO A 209 -0.78 -24.49 3.26
N ILE A 210 -1.21 -23.54 2.44
CA ILE A 210 -2.52 -22.88 2.54
C ILE A 210 -3.28 -22.97 1.21
N SER A 211 -4.59 -22.95 1.31
CA SER A 211 -5.50 -22.86 0.16
C SER A 211 -6.65 -21.92 0.49
N PHE A 212 -7.33 -21.45 -0.55
CA PHE A 212 -8.58 -20.72 -0.44
C PHE A 212 -9.62 -21.44 -1.28
N ASP A 213 -10.83 -21.59 -0.75
CA ASP A 213 -11.93 -22.14 -1.54
C ASP A 213 -12.56 -21.08 -2.46
N ASP A 214 -13.39 -21.55 -3.39
CA ASP A 214 -14.04 -20.67 -4.37
C ASP A 214 -14.97 -19.65 -3.68
N GLU A 215 -15.53 -19.97 -2.52
CA GLU A 215 -16.40 -19.05 -1.78
C GLU A 215 -15.57 -17.91 -1.18
N GLU A 216 -14.45 -18.22 -0.52
CA GLU A 216 -13.48 -17.25 0.02
C GLU A 216 -12.97 -16.31 -1.09
N ILE A 217 -12.65 -16.85 -2.27
CA ILE A 217 -12.16 -16.06 -3.41
C ILE A 217 -13.25 -15.14 -3.95
N ASN A 218 -14.44 -15.68 -4.25
CA ASN A 218 -15.56 -14.88 -4.76
C ASN A 218 -15.97 -13.79 -3.77
N PHE A 219 -15.88 -14.08 -2.48
CA PHE A 219 -16.15 -13.14 -1.43
C PHE A 219 -15.13 -12.00 -1.40
N HIS A 220 -13.84 -12.32 -1.53
CA HIS A 220 -12.78 -11.32 -1.63
C HIS A 220 -12.93 -10.42 -2.86
N LEU A 221 -13.27 -10.98 -4.03
CA LEU A 221 -13.49 -10.22 -5.27
C LEU A 221 -14.63 -9.19 -5.15
N LYS A 222 -15.72 -9.54 -4.45
CA LYS A 222 -16.81 -8.60 -4.17
C LYS A 222 -16.38 -7.47 -3.23
N GLU A 223 -15.58 -7.79 -2.21
CA GLU A 223 -15.01 -6.79 -1.30
C GLU A 223 -14.05 -5.85 -2.05
N GLU A 224 -13.23 -6.41 -2.94
CA GLU A 224 -12.31 -5.68 -3.82
C GLU A 224 -13.04 -4.71 -4.76
N GLU A 225 -14.17 -5.11 -5.37
CA GLU A 225 -14.98 -4.23 -6.22
C GLU A 225 -15.41 -2.97 -5.47
N ASN A 226 -15.89 -3.11 -4.24
CA ASN A 226 -16.30 -1.98 -3.41
C ASN A 226 -15.11 -1.09 -3.02
N ILE A 227 -13.98 -1.69 -2.64
CA ILE A 227 -12.75 -0.95 -2.29
C ILE A 227 -12.23 -0.17 -3.50
N ASN A 228 -12.18 -0.80 -4.66
CA ASN A 228 -11.73 -0.18 -5.91
C ASN A 228 -12.68 0.92 -6.36
N GLY A 229 -14.00 0.71 -6.25
CA GLY A 229 -15.00 1.74 -6.58
C GLY A 229 -14.82 3.01 -5.75
N VAL A 230 -14.66 2.87 -4.42
CA VAL A 230 -14.38 4.01 -3.53
C VAL A 230 -13.01 4.61 -3.83
N GLY A 231 -11.99 3.78 -4.06
CA GLY A 231 -10.62 4.22 -4.35
C GLY A 231 -10.51 5.04 -5.64
N GLN A 232 -11.16 4.62 -6.73
CA GLN A 232 -11.20 5.36 -7.99
C GLN A 232 -11.91 6.71 -7.83
N MET A 233 -13.00 6.74 -7.08
CA MET A 233 -13.71 7.98 -6.78
C MET A 233 -12.82 8.95 -5.99
N LEU A 234 -12.12 8.48 -4.95
CA LEU A 234 -11.18 9.31 -4.19
C LEU A 234 -10.00 9.79 -5.05
N LEU A 235 -9.53 8.97 -5.98
CA LEU A 235 -8.47 9.34 -6.91
C LEU A 235 -8.91 10.51 -7.81
N LEU A 236 -10.12 10.45 -8.39
CA LEU A 236 -10.66 11.54 -9.20
C LEU A 236 -10.73 12.86 -8.42
N PHE A 237 -11.06 12.80 -7.13
CA PHE A 237 -11.11 14.01 -6.29
C PHE A 237 -9.73 14.58 -5.99
N ARG A 238 -8.72 13.71 -5.84
CA ARG A 238 -7.32 14.13 -5.72
C ARG A 238 -6.83 14.81 -7.00
N GLU A 239 -7.15 14.24 -8.17
CA GLU A 239 -6.74 14.82 -9.46
C GLU A 239 -7.38 16.19 -9.71
N GLN A 240 -8.55 16.46 -9.14
CA GLN A 240 -9.20 17.77 -9.21
C GLN A 240 -8.74 18.74 -8.09
N ALA A 241 -7.72 18.38 -7.30
CA ALA A 241 -7.16 19.16 -6.19
C ALA A 241 -8.18 19.56 -5.10
N ILE A 242 -9.21 18.74 -4.90
CA ILE A 242 -10.34 19.11 -4.03
C ILE A 242 -10.19 18.58 -2.60
N LEU A 243 -9.47 17.47 -2.44
CA LEU A 243 -9.07 16.91 -1.14
C LEU A 243 -7.59 16.53 -1.20
N PRO A 244 -6.77 16.99 -0.24
CA PRO A 244 -5.36 16.61 -0.17
C PRO A 244 -5.19 15.12 0.16
N VAL A 245 -4.02 14.59 -0.19
CA VAL A 245 -3.72 13.14 -0.15
C VAL A 245 -3.82 12.57 1.26
N ASP A 246 -3.44 13.35 2.26
CA ASP A 246 -3.39 13.04 3.68
C ASP A 246 -4.57 13.61 4.48
N GLY A 247 -5.50 14.30 3.81
CA GLY A 247 -6.63 14.97 4.45
C GLY A 247 -6.24 16.20 5.27
N MET A 248 -4.98 16.64 5.21
CA MET A 248 -4.50 17.82 5.92
C MET A 248 -4.67 19.07 5.06
N VAL A 249 -5.34 20.07 5.60
CA VAL A 249 -5.55 21.37 4.95
C VAL A 249 -5.05 22.47 5.87
N GLU A 250 -4.61 23.59 5.28
CA GLU A 250 -4.33 24.78 6.04
C GLU A 250 -5.59 25.22 6.80
N THR A 251 -5.39 25.84 7.97
CA THR A 251 -6.53 26.22 8.84
C THR A 251 -7.52 27.13 8.12
N GLU A 252 -7.02 28.00 7.25
CA GLU A 252 -7.79 28.95 6.45
C GLU A 252 -8.68 28.26 5.40
N ASP A 253 -8.26 27.08 4.91
CA ASP A 253 -8.95 26.31 3.87
C ASP A 253 -9.90 25.24 4.43
N TYR A 254 -9.92 25.05 5.75
CA TYR A 254 -10.68 23.98 6.41
C TYR A 254 -12.18 23.99 6.07
N ASP A 255 -12.81 25.16 6.16
CA ASP A 255 -14.25 25.28 5.90
C ASP A 255 -14.59 24.96 4.43
N VAL A 256 -13.73 25.39 3.49
CA VAL A 256 -13.86 25.10 2.05
C VAL A 256 -13.71 23.61 1.80
N ALA A 257 -12.68 22.98 2.36
CA ALA A 257 -12.44 21.54 2.23
C ALA A 257 -13.60 20.72 2.83
N ARG A 258 -14.16 21.15 3.97
CA ARG A 258 -15.33 20.51 4.59
C ARG A 258 -16.58 20.61 3.71
N GLU A 259 -16.86 21.79 3.16
CA GLU A 259 -18.02 21.98 2.27
C GLU A 259 -17.87 21.14 0.99
N ASN A 260 -16.67 21.13 0.41
CA ASN A 260 -16.34 20.30 -0.73
C ASN A 260 -16.56 18.81 -0.41
N SER A 261 -16.01 18.31 0.70
CA SER A 261 -16.22 16.92 1.14
C SER A 261 -17.70 16.54 1.24
N ARG A 262 -18.58 17.45 1.71
CA ARG A 262 -20.03 17.20 1.76
C ARG A 262 -20.66 17.11 0.37
N LYS A 263 -20.34 18.05 -0.52
CA LYS A 263 -20.82 18.02 -1.91
C LYS A 263 -20.44 16.72 -2.62
N PHE A 264 -19.21 16.22 -2.40
CA PHE A 264 -18.78 14.96 -3.00
C PHE A 264 -19.44 13.74 -2.40
N LYS A 265 -19.67 13.74 -1.09
CA LYS A 265 -20.48 12.70 -0.46
C LYS A 265 -21.86 12.63 -1.11
N ASP A 266 -22.50 13.78 -1.36
CA ASP A 266 -23.80 13.83 -2.01
C ASP A 266 -23.76 13.37 -3.47
N ILE A 267 -22.73 13.75 -4.23
CA ILE A 267 -22.51 13.24 -5.60
C ILE A 267 -22.33 11.73 -5.58
N PHE A 268 -21.45 11.21 -4.72
CA PHE A 268 -21.16 9.79 -4.60
C PHE A 268 -22.43 8.99 -4.26
N ILE A 269 -23.16 9.41 -3.24
CA ILE A 269 -24.45 8.82 -2.87
C ILE A 269 -25.47 8.95 -4.01
N GLY A 270 -25.44 10.04 -4.77
CA GLY A 270 -26.31 10.28 -5.92
C GLY A 270 -26.05 9.38 -7.14
N LEU A 271 -24.89 8.71 -7.21
CA LEU A 271 -24.60 7.71 -8.24
C LEU A 271 -25.34 6.38 -8.01
N ALA A 272 -25.94 6.19 -6.83
CA ALA A 272 -26.70 4.99 -6.51
C ALA A 272 -27.96 4.86 -7.38
N LYS A 273 -28.26 3.64 -7.85
CA LYS A 273 -29.42 3.35 -8.70
C LYS A 273 -30.70 3.08 -7.89
N ASN A 274 -30.55 2.74 -6.62
CA ASN A 274 -31.65 2.37 -5.73
C ASN A 274 -31.32 2.73 -4.27
N GLU A 275 -32.30 2.64 -3.39
CA GLU A 275 -32.14 3.04 -1.97
C GLU A 275 -31.14 2.15 -1.21
N MET A 276 -31.05 0.85 -1.56
CA MET A 276 -30.06 -0.05 -0.93
C MET A 276 -28.62 0.34 -1.30
N GLU A 277 -28.36 0.67 -2.57
CA GLU A 277 -27.07 1.20 -3.02
C GLU A 277 -26.79 2.56 -2.38
N ARG A 278 -27.81 3.40 -2.20
CA ARG A 278 -27.69 4.71 -1.58
C ARG A 278 -27.23 4.61 -0.12
N GLU A 279 -27.79 3.66 0.62
CA GLU A 279 -27.38 3.33 1.98
C GLU A 279 -25.96 2.75 2.02
N LEU A 280 -25.62 1.84 1.11
CA LEU A 280 -24.27 1.29 0.99
C LEU A 280 -23.25 2.41 0.73
N PHE A 281 -23.47 3.28 -0.25
CA PHE A 281 -22.55 4.37 -0.58
C PHE A 281 -22.39 5.36 0.57
N ARG A 282 -23.46 5.63 1.32
CA ARG A 282 -23.38 6.45 2.54
C ARG A 282 -22.44 5.83 3.56
N ASN A 283 -22.49 4.51 3.73
CA ASN A 283 -21.67 3.77 4.68
C ASN A 283 -20.23 3.54 4.20
N LEU A 284 -19.99 3.51 2.90
CA LEU A 284 -18.66 3.40 2.28
C LEU A 284 -17.90 4.73 2.24
N TRP A 285 -18.56 5.86 2.48
CA TRP A 285 -17.92 7.17 2.50
C TRP A 285 -16.87 7.25 3.62
N PRO A 286 -15.59 7.57 3.32
CA PRO A 286 -14.51 7.48 4.31
C PRO A 286 -14.51 8.61 5.34
N TYR A 287 -14.94 9.82 4.96
CA TYR A 287 -14.99 10.98 5.86
C TYR A 287 -16.34 11.05 6.57
N GLN A 288 -16.58 10.10 7.47
CA GLN A 288 -17.80 10.10 8.28
C GLN A 288 -17.71 11.18 9.36
N GLU A 289 -18.78 11.95 9.55
CA GLU A 289 -18.88 12.87 10.68
C GLU A 289 -18.92 12.03 11.97
N SER A 290 -18.04 12.35 12.92
CA SER A 290 -18.00 11.65 14.20
C SER A 290 -19.27 11.96 15.01
N GLY A 291 -20.22 11.02 15.00
CA GLY A 291 -21.24 10.90 16.05
C GLY A 291 -22.69 10.78 15.58
N SER A 292 -23.19 9.55 15.55
CA SER A 292 -24.42 9.18 16.26
C SER A 292 -24.35 7.68 16.60
N THR A 293 -23.42 7.33 17.48
CA THR A 293 -23.54 6.12 18.33
C THR A 293 -24.38 6.44 19.54
#